data_AF-A0A5M3MC80-F1
#
_entry.id   AF-A0A5M3MC80-F1
#
_cell.length_a   1.000
_cell.length_b   1.000
_cell.length_c   1.000
_cell.angle_alpha   90.00
_cell.angle_beta   90.00
_cell.angle_gamma   90.00
#
_symmetry.space_group_name_H-M   'P 1'
#
loop_
_entity.id
_entity.type
_entity.pdbx_description
1 polymer ?
#
loop_
_entity_poly.entity_id
_entity_poly.type
_entity_poly.pdbx_seq_one_letter_code
_entity_poly.pdbx_strand_id
1 'polypeptide(L)'
;MSSLNLYPLPYTASNPPAELFRDIETASGRSDTTAFETDLDERDMFLGRRRCVVCGDGDRTLQHCHIIGGKDKPAWNLLKTLGWVPTGVKAEPQHESRNGLTMCPNHHQQFDDWRFFIRFEPNIKKYIFVLCDSYEESQAGKRLHGKAIALDFKDKRSPLPLLFLVHEYMVRGRNFFQRTSDVEITCEWQDWITTEDVVDDGNDGSFAFKRSAAPSSFSTGRPMPWQLPSTDAPPTGTQPLLTPPNGDLVAQLMAVQRTMPSWKEWQKETMGWEGTAEENIKRYVENVGVENAGVENSGIDN
;
A
#
# COMPACT_ATOMS: atom_id res chain seq x y z
N MET A 1 -11.31 -19.99 -45.05
CA MET A 1 -11.87 -19.45 -43.80
C MET A 1 -11.18 -20.17 -42.66
N SER A 2 -10.26 -19.49 -41.96
CA SER A 2 -9.44 -20.10 -40.90
C SER A 2 -10.26 -20.24 -39.62
N SER A 3 -10.27 -21.45 -39.06
CA SER A 3 -10.95 -21.80 -37.81
C SER A 3 -10.32 -21.06 -36.63
N LEU A 4 -11.14 -20.35 -35.84
CA LEU A 4 -10.71 -19.76 -34.58
C LEU A 4 -10.56 -20.87 -33.54
N ASN A 5 -9.34 -21.07 -33.04
CA ASN A 5 -9.09 -21.95 -31.89
C ASN A 5 -9.64 -21.28 -30.63
N LEU A 6 -10.75 -21.83 -30.11
CA LEU A 6 -11.26 -21.53 -28.78
C LEU A 6 -10.29 -22.10 -27.74
N TYR A 7 -9.55 -21.22 -27.06
CA TYR A 7 -8.82 -21.58 -25.86
C TYR A 7 -9.82 -21.88 -24.74
N PRO A 8 -9.78 -23.07 -24.11
CA PRO A 8 -10.63 -23.35 -22.96
C PRO A 8 -10.21 -22.49 -21.77
N LEU A 9 -11.16 -21.77 -21.18
CA LEU A 9 -10.95 -21.03 -19.94
C LEU A 9 -10.77 -22.01 -18.76
N PRO A 10 -9.89 -21.72 -17.78
CA PRO A 10 -9.47 -22.66 -16.74
C PRO A 10 -10.51 -22.99 -15.65
N TYR A 11 -11.80 -22.69 -15.85
CA TYR A 11 -12.84 -22.97 -14.86
C TYR A 11 -14.09 -23.56 -15.52
N THR A 12 -14.08 -24.87 -15.74
CA THR A 12 -15.24 -25.66 -16.20
C THR A 12 -15.81 -26.56 -15.11
N ALA A 13 -15.49 -26.31 -13.83
CA ALA A 13 -16.15 -26.99 -12.72
C ALA A 13 -17.52 -26.36 -12.47
N SER A 14 -18.59 -27.15 -12.58
CA SER A 14 -19.98 -26.73 -12.45
C SER A 14 -20.40 -26.36 -11.02
N ASN A 15 -19.51 -26.49 -10.03
CA ASN A 15 -19.72 -26.02 -8.66
C ASN A 15 -18.40 -25.46 -8.08
N PRO A 16 -18.43 -24.29 -7.40
CA PRO A 16 -17.27 -23.78 -6.67
C PRO A 16 -16.91 -24.71 -5.48
N PRO A 17 -15.63 -24.83 -5.10
CA PRO A 17 -15.22 -25.63 -3.94
C PRO A 17 -15.94 -25.18 -2.65
N ALA A 18 -16.53 -26.14 -1.93
CA ALA A 18 -17.26 -25.88 -0.68
C ALA A 18 -16.39 -25.27 0.44
N GLU A 19 -15.06 -25.27 0.27
CA GLU A 19 -14.08 -24.72 1.20
C GLU A 19 -14.05 -23.18 1.23
N LEU A 20 -14.75 -22.50 0.31
CA LEU A 20 -14.87 -21.03 0.25
C LEU A 20 -15.85 -20.40 1.26
N PHE A 21 -16.58 -21.21 2.05
CA PHE A 21 -17.75 -20.75 2.83
C PHE A 21 -17.67 -20.97 4.35
N ARG A 22 -16.48 -21.07 4.95
CA ARG A 22 -16.39 -21.09 6.42
C ARG A 22 -16.33 -19.67 6.99
N ASP A 23 -17.49 -19.17 7.39
CA ASP A 23 -17.61 -17.97 8.23
C ASP A 23 -17.12 -18.30 9.65
N ILE A 24 -15.97 -17.72 10.01
CA ILE A 24 -15.54 -17.63 11.41
C ILE A 24 -16.01 -16.26 11.89
N GLU A 25 -17.18 -16.23 12.53
CA GLU A 25 -17.66 -15.03 13.22
C GLU A 25 -16.83 -14.78 14.48
N THR A 26 -15.94 -13.78 14.42
CA THR A 26 -15.34 -13.18 15.62
C THR A 26 -16.05 -11.87 15.98
N ALA A 27 -16.19 -11.64 17.28
CA ALA A 27 -17.10 -10.68 17.91
C ALA A 27 -16.85 -9.19 17.60
N SER A 28 -17.96 -8.43 17.54
CA SER A 28 -18.10 -6.96 17.64
C SER A 28 -17.58 -6.10 16.46
N GLY A 29 -18.24 -6.19 15.30
CA GLY A 29 -17.94 -5.36 14.12
C GLY A 29 -17.98 -3.82 14.33
N ARG A 30 -18.57 -3.31 15.43
CA ARG A 30 -18.50 -1.88 15.80
C ARG A 30 -17.13 -1.47 16.35
N SER A 31 -16.51 -2.33 17.16
CA SER A 31 -15.19 -2.07 17.74
C SER A 31 -14.11 -2.09 16.65
N ASP A 32 -14.26 -3.01 15.69
CA ASP A 32 -13.31 -3.19 14.60
C ASP A 32 -13.29 -2.03 13.60
N THR A 33 -14.45 -1.44 13.27
CA THR A 33 -14.49 -0.25 12.41
C THR A 33 -13.79 0.94 13.06
N THR A 34 -13.99 1.16 14.37
CA THR A 34 -13.35 2.28 15.07
C THR A 34 -11.83 2.11 15.10
N ALA A 35 -11.34 0.88 15.32
CA ALA A 35 -9.91 0.58 15.28
C ALA A 35 -9.32 0.79 13.88
N PHE A 36 -10.04 0.36 12.83
CA PHE A 36 -9.67 0.60 11.44
C PHE A 36 -9.51 2.10 11.13
N GLU A 37 -10.52 2.92 11.45
CA GLU A 37 -10.49 4.36 11.19
C GLU A 37 -9.36 5.05 11.97
N THR A 38 -9.19 4.68 13.25
CA THR A 38 -8.13 5.24 14.10
C THR A 38 -6.74 4.90 13.57
N ASP A 39 -6.51 3.64 13.17
CA ASP A 39 -5.23 3.21 12.61
C ASP A 39 -4.88 3.97 11.33
N LEU A 40 -5.86 4.20 10.45
CA LEU A 40 -5.66 4.99 9.23
C LEU A 40 -5.40 6.46 9.53
N ASP A 41 -6.15 7.04 10.46
CA ASP A 41 -5.99 8.44 10.87
C ASP A 41 -4.61 8.71 11.45
N GLU A 42 -4.07 7.78 12.24
CA GLU A 42 -2.71 7.85 12.78
C GLU A 42 -1.66 7.65 11.67
N ARG A 43 -1.86 6.65 10.80
CA ARG A 43 -0.93 6.33 9.70
C ARG A 43 -0.87 7.43 8.65
N ASP A 44 -1.97 8.13 8.38
CA ASP A 44 -2.08 9.13 7.31
C ASP A 44 -2.08 10.57 7.88
N MET A 45 -1.46 10.73 9.05
CA MET A 45 -1.16 12.01 9.66
C MET A 45 0.18 12.55 9.15
N PHE A 46 0.17 13.80 8.69
CA PHE A 46 1.34 14.54 8.22
C PHE A 46 1.31 15.94 8.81
N LEU A 47 2.41 16.34 9.43
CA LEU A 47 2.54 17.64 10.11
C LEU A 47 1.40 17.89 11.13
N GLY A 48 0.98 16.84 11.84
CA GLY A 48 -0.08 16.88 12.85
C GLY A 48 -1.50 16.98 12.29
N ARG A 49 -1.70 16.76 10.99
CA ARG A 49 -3.01 16.82 10.32
C ARG A 49 -3.25 15.56 9.51
N ARG A 50 -4.48 15.04 9.54
CA ARG A 50 -4.89 13.98 8.61
C ARG A 50 -4.93 14.54 7.20
N ARG A 51 -4.37 13.84 6.22
CA ARG A 51 -4.36 14.27 4.82
C ARG A 51 -4.79 13.13 3.91
N CYS A 52 -5.35 13.49 2.75
CA CYS A 52 -5.48 12.59 1.63
C CYS A 52 -4.08 12.15 1.17
N VAL A 53 -3.82 10.84 1.14
CA VAL A 53 -2.51 10.30 0.77
C VAL A 53 -2.10 10.66 -0.66
N VAL A 54 -3.07 10.94 -1.54
CA VAL A 54 -2.84 11.30 -2.94
C VAL A 54 -2.54 12.79 -3.09
N CYS A 55 -3.40 13.68 -2.60
CA CYS A 55 -3.32 15.12 -2.92
C CYS A 55 -3.03 16.05 -1.74
N GLY A 56 -2.88 15.53 -0.52
CA GLY A 56 -2.55 16.34 0.66
C GLY A 56 -3.70 17.17 1.21
N ASP A 57 -4.90 17.10 0.61
CA ASP A 57 -6.06 17.81 1.12
C ASP A 57 -6.43 17.29 2.52
N GLY A 58 -6.70 18.19 3.46
CA GLY A 58 -6.77 17.90 4.90
C GLY A 58 -8.09 18.33 5.56
N ASP A 59 -9.15 18.53 4.78
CA ASP A 59 -10.43 19.02 5.29
C ASP A 59 -11.22 17.95 6.09
N ARG A 60 -12.28 18.37 6.80
CA ARG A 60 -13.18 17.53 7.63
C ARG A 60 -13.91 16.42 6.87
N THR A 61 -13.70 16.32 5.56
CA THR A 61 -14.41 15.43 4.65
C THR A 61 -13.55 14.26 4.17
N LEU A 62 -12.38 14.03 4.77
CA LEU A 62 -11.60 12.82 4.51
C LEU A 62 -12.42 11.56 4.75
N GLN A 63 -12.24 10.59 3.86
CA GLN A 63 -12.93 9.33 3.86
C GLN A 63 -11.92 8.19 3.94
N HIS A 64 -12.31 7.12 4.62
CA HIS A 64 -11.57 5.87 4.63
C HIS A 64 -12.07 4.99 3.49
N CYS A 65 -11.17 4.74 2.54
CA CYS A 65 -11.38 3.91 1.38
C CYS A 65 -10.80 2.51 1.62
N HIS A 66 -11.39 1.48 1.00
CA HIS A 66 -10.88 0.12 1.04
C HIS A 66 -10.30 -0.28 -0.32
N ILE A 67 -9.13 -0.91 -0.33
CA ILE A 67 -8.50 -1.40 -1.57
C ILE A 67 -9.30 -2.59 -2.11
N ILE A 68 -9.58 -3.57 -1.25
CA ILE A 68 -10.53 -4.64 -1.49
C ILE A 68 -11.83 -4.27 -0.77
N GLY A 69 -12.90 -4.03 -1.53
CA GLY A 69 -14.17 -3.57 -0.99
C GLY A 69 -14.78 -4.57 0.00
N GLY A 70 -15.45 -4.07 1.05
CA GLY A 70 -16.10 -4.89 2.08
C GLY A 70 -17.10 -5.93 1.55
N LYS A 71 -17.69 -5.68 0.37
CA LYS A 71 -18.61 -6.59 -0.30
C LYS A 71 -17.93 -7.73 -1.03
N ASP A 72 -16.61 -7.67 -1.23
CA ASP A 72 -15.83 -8.65 -2.00
C ASP A 72 -15.12 -9.67 -1.08
N LYS A 73 -15.89 -10.26 -0.17
CA LYS A 73 -15.42 -11.38 0.66
C LYS A 73 -14.86 -12.54 -0.17
N PRO A 74 -15.43 -12.91 -1.34
CA PRO A 74 -14.86 -13.96 -2.17
C PRO A 74 -13.44 -13.63 -2.64
N ALA A 75 -13.17 -12.40 -3.11
CA ALA A 75 -11.81 -12.00 -3.46
C ALA A 75 -10.88 -12.02 -2.24
N TRP A 76 -11.35 -11.52 -1.09
CA TRP A 76 -10.57 -11.56 0.15
C TRP A 76 -10.16 -12.98 0.54
N ASN A 77 -11.09 -13.94 0.50
CA ASN A 77 -10.82 -15.34 0.81
C ASN A 77 -9.87 -15.97 -0.24
N LEU A 78 -10.01 -15.61 -1.51
CA LEU A 78 -9.08 -16.05 -2.54
C LEU A 78 -7.65 -15.56 -2.25
N LEU A 79 -7.48 -14.32 -1.82
CA LEU A 79 -6.17 -13.78 -1.45
C LEU A 79 -5.54 -14.52 -0.27
N LYS A 80 -6.34 -14.97 0.70
CA LYS A 80 -5.86 -15.85 1.79
C LYS A 80 -5.38 -17.19 1.24
N THR A 81 -6.16 -17.83 0.37
CA THR A 81 -5.82 -19.11 -0.25
C THR A 81 -4.56 -19.02 -1.10
N LEU A 82 -4.37 -17.91 -1.81
CA LEU A 82 -3.17 -17.64 -2.60
C LEU A 82 -1.95 -17.25 -1.75
N GLY A 83 -2.13 -17.00 -0.44
CA GLY A 83 -1.07 -16.53 0.45
C GLY A 83 -0.60 -15.10 0.16
N TRP A 84 -1.43 -14.30 -0.51
CA TRP A 84 -1.17 -12.87 -0.79
C TRP A 84 -1.48 -11.99 0.42
N VAL A 85 -2.35 -12.48 1.30
CA VAL A 85 -2.51 -12.02 2.69
C VAL A 85 -2.29 -13.22 3.62
N PRO A 86 -1.93 -13.02 4.90
CA PRO A 86 -1.85 -14.14 5.84
C PRO A 86 -3.17 -14.92 5.93
N THR A 87 -3.13 -16.19 6.31
CA THR A 87 -4.34 -17.03 6.37
C THR A 87 -5.23 -16.69 7.57
N GLY A 88 -4.64 -16.31 8.70
CA GLY A 88 -5.36 -16.00 9.95
C GLY A 88 -5.92 -14.58 10.04
N VAL A 89 -5.88 -13.80 8.95
CA VAL A 89 -6.36 -12.40 8.96
C VAL A 89 -7.86 -12.33 9.18
N LYS A 90 -8.33 -11.17 9.66
CA LYS A 90 -9.75 -10.89 9.93
C LYS A 90 -10.64 -11.39 8.79
N ALA A 91 -11.79 -11.95 9.14
CA ALA A 91 -12.76 -12.47 8.17
C ALA A 91 -13.25 -11.35 7.23
N GLU A 92 -13.46 -10.18 7.80
CA GLU A 92 -14.01 -9.01 7.13
C GLU A 92 -12.88 -8.06 6.64
N PRO A 93 -12.73 -7.82 5.33
CA PRO A 93 -11.69 -6.93 4.80
C PRO A 93 -11.86 -5.46 5.23
N GLN A 94 -13.07 -5.02 5.60
CA GLN A 94 -13.33 -3.65 6.03
C GLN A 94 -12.75 -3.29 7.41
N HIS A 95 -12.31 -4.28 8.16
CA HIS A 95 -11.77 -4.13 9.52
C HIS A 95 -10.24 -4.17 9.56
N GLU A 96 -9.62 -4.17 8.38
CA GLU A 96 -8.19 -4.35 8.19
C GLU A 96 -7.56 -3.03 7.72
N SER A 97 -6.79 -2.36 8.58
CA SER A 97 -6.17 -1.07 8.26
C SER A 97 -5.14 -1.17 7.13
N ARG A 98 -4.51 -2.34 6.96
CA ARG A 98 -3.62 -2.66 5.83
C ARG A 98 -4.39 -2.85 4.50
N ASN A 99 -5.73 -2.84 4.54
CA ASN A 99 -6.60 -2.80 3.36
C ASN A 99 -7.22 -1.40 3.15
N GLY A 100 -6.80 -0.40 3.93
CA GLY A 100 -7.43 0.92 3.96
C GLY A 100 -6.54 2.09 3.56
N LEU A 101 -7.16 3.17 3.08
CA LEU A 101 -6.53 4.43 2.64
C LEU A 101 -7.32 5.64 3.10
N THR A 102 -6.64 6.71 3.51
CA THR A 102 -7.29 8.01 3.74
C THR A 102 -7.29 8.84 2.45
N MET A 103 -8.46 9.15 1.91
CA MET A 103 -8.62 9.94 0.69
C MET A 103 -9.61 11.09 0.85
N CYS A 104 -9.46 12.15 0.06
CA CYS A 104 -10.54 13.14 -0.07
C CYS A 104 -11.69 12.55 -0.92
N PRO A 105 -12.92 13.09 -0.82
CA PRO A 105 -14.09 12.51 -1.51
C PRO A 105 -13.91 12.35 -3.02
N ASN A 106 -13.18 13.28 -3.66
CA ASN A 106 -12.91 13.20 -5.09
C ASN A 106 -12.00 12.01 -5.43
N HIS A 107 -10.88 11.82 -4.72
CA HIS A 107 -9.99 10.70 -5.01
C HIS A 107 -10.61 9.36 -4.62
N HIS A 108 -11.39 9.30 -3.54
CA HIS A 108 -12.11 8.09 -3.17
C HIS A 108 -13.09 7.67 -4.28
N GLN A 109 -13.94 8.60 -4.75
CA GLN A 109 -14.87 8.33 -5.84
C GLN A 109 -14.13 7.85 -7.11
N GLN A 110 -13.02 8.51 -7.47
CA GLN A 110 -12.22 8.12 -8.63
C GLN A 110 -11.55 6.74 -8.47
N PHE A 111 -11.15 6.37 -7.25
CA PHE A 111 -10.56 5.07 -6.94
C PHE A 111 -11.60 3.96 -7.08
N ASP A 112 -12.81 4.19 -6.58
CA ASP A 112 -13.96 3.26 -6.68
C ASP A 112 -14.48 3.14 -8.11
N ASP A 113 -14.46 4.24 -8.88
CA ASP A 113 -14.81 4.26 -10.30
C ASP A 113 -13.71 3.68 -11.21
N TRP A 114 -12.62 3.20 -10.61
CA TRP A 114 -11.48 2.57 -11.27
C TRP A 114 -10.84 3.49 -12.33
N ARG A 115 -10.71 4.79 -12.04
CA ARG A 115 -10.13 5.80 -12.95
C ARG A 115 -8.61 5.89 -12.86
N PHE A 116 -8.03 5.43 -11.75
CA PHE A 116 -6.60 5.32 -11.54
C PHE A 116 -6.30 4.08 -10.70
N PHE A 117 -5.04 3.64 -10.68
CA PHE A 117 -4.54 2.66 -9.72
C PHE A 117 -3.32 3.20 -8.99
N ILE A 118 -2.98 2.55 -7.88
CA ILE A 118 -1.75 2.81 -7.14
C ILE A 118 -0.85 1.59 -7.33
N ARG A 119 0.45 1.80 -7.53
CA ARG A 119 1.43 0.73 -7.70
C ARG A 119 2.63 0.94 -6.79
N PHE A 120 2.98 -0.07 -6.00
CA PHE A 120 4.27 -0.08 -5.31
C PHE A 120 5.40 -0.39 -6.30
N GLU A 121 6.42 0.46 -6.34
CA GLU A 121 7.62 0.29 -7.15
C GLU A 121 8.78 -0.18 -6.25
N PRO A 122 9.19 -1.47 -6.33
CA PRO A 122 10.19 -2.06 -5.45
C PRO A 122 11.55 -1.38 -5.47
N ASN A 123 11.99 -0.88 -6.63
CA ASN A 123 13.34 -0.35 -6.77
C ASN A 123 13.53 0.97 -6.00
N ILE A 124 12.49 1.80 -5.94
CA ILE A 124 12.50 3.08 -5.23
C ILE A 124 11.75 3.01 -3.89
N LYS A 125 11.06 1.90 -3.62
CA LYS A 125 10.26 1.64 -2.41
C LYS A 125 9.17 2.69 -2.14
N LYS A 126 8.53 3.19 -3.21
CA LYS A 126 7.44 4.18 -3.13
C LYS A 126 6.16 3.64 -3.77
N TYR A 127 5.02 4.16 -3.34
CA TYR A 127 3.72 3.92 -4.00
C TYR A 127 3.46 5.02 -5.01
N ILE A 128 3.17 4.66 -6.25
CA ILE A 128 3.03 5.55 -7.40
C ILE A 128 1.55 5.64 -7.79
N PHE A 129 1.07 6.86 -8.02
CA PHE A 129 -0.26 7.11 -8.57
C PHE A 129 -0.23 7.00 -10.11
N VAL A 130 -1.13 6.20 -10.69
CA VAL A 130 -1.21 6.00 -12.14
C VAL A 130 -2.64 6.21 -12.62
N LEU A 131 -2.88 7.38 -13.22
CA LEU A 131 -4.12 7.68 -13.94
C LEU A 131 -4.31 6.73 -15.14
N CYS A 132 -5.49 6.13 -15.28
CA CYS A 132 -5.86 5.19 -16.36
C CYS A 132 -7.17 5.60 -17.06
N ASP A 133 -7.56 6.87 -16.94
CA ASP A 133 -8.82 7.38 -17.46
C ASP A 133 -8.67 7.91 -18.89
N SER A 134 -9.47 7.39 -19.82
CA SER A 134 -9.53 7.84 -21.21
C SER A 134 -10.57 8.92 -21.46
N TYR A 135 -11.52 9.12 -20.55
CA TYR A 135 -12.75 9.83 -20.89
C TYR A 135 -12.65 11.33 -20.70
N GLU A 136 -11.90 11.83 -19.72
CA GLU A 136 -11.65 13.27 -19.58
C GLU A 136 -10.28 13.54 -18.94
N GLU A 137 -9.49 14.38 -19.61
CA GLU A 137 -8.22 14.88 -19.10
C GLU A 137 -8.45 15.87 -17.95
N SER A 138 -8.80 15.38 -16.76
CA SER A 138 -8.71 16.25 -15.60
C SER A 138 -7.24 16.66 -15.44
N GLN A 139 -6.96 17.95 -15.68
CA GLN A 139 -5.61 18.51 -15.56
C GLN A 139 -5.02 18.26 -14.17
N ALA A 140 -5.89 18.15 -13.15
CA ALA A 140 -5.51 17.75 -11.81
C ALA A 140 -4.94 16.32 -11.77
N GLY A 141 -5.63 15.32 -12.33
CA GLY A 141 -5.15 13.93 -12.33
C GLY A 141 -3.84 13.74 -13.10
N LYS A 142 -3.68 14.46 -14.22
CA LYS A 142 -2.44 14.43 -15.01
C LYS A 142 -1.21 14.91 -14.25
N ARG A 143 -1.36 15.88 -13.35
CA ARG A 143 -0.24 16.39 -12.52
C ARG A 143 0.22 15.38 -11.46
N LEU A 144 -0.67 14.47 -11.09
CA LEU A 144 -0.42 13.43 -10.10
C LEU A 144 0.14 12.14 -10.74
N HIS A 145 -0.10 11.95 -12.04
CA HIS A 145 0.29 10.74 -12.77
C HIS A 145 1.81 10.52 -12.73
N GLY A 146 2.21 9.30 -12.39
CA GLY A 146 3.60 8.86 -12.34
C GLY A 146 4.39 9.35 -11.12
N LYS A 147 3.73 10.03 -10.16
CA LYS A 147 4.36 10.54 -8.94
C LYS A 147 4.03 9.70 -7.70
N ALA A 148 4.96 9.70 -6.76
CA ALA A 148 4.88 8.99 -5.50
C ALA A 148 3.94 9.67 -4.50
N ILE A 149 3.00 8.91 -3.94
CA ILE A 149 2.01 9.37 -2.95
C ILE A 149 2.48 9.16 -1.52
N ALA A 150 1.80 9.80 -0.56
CA ALA A 150 2.17 9.77 0.86
C ALA A 150 1.73 8.46 1.55
N LEU A 151 2.32 7.34 1.14
CA LEU A 151 2.21 6.05 1.80
C LEU A 151 3.59 5.54 2.19
N ASP A 152 3.75 5.26 3.48
CA ASP A 152 5.01 4.76 4.03
C ASP A 152 5.01 3.23 4.03
N PHE A 153 5.87 2.59 3.23
CA PHE A 153 5.99 1.13 3.20
C PHE A 153 6.60 0.56 4.50
N LYS A 154 7.24 1.39 5.33
CA LYS A 154 7.84 1.01 6.62
C LYS A 154 6.83 1.04 7.76
N ASP A 155 5.65 1.62 7.56
CA ASP A 155 4.61 1.65 8.58
C ASP A 155 4.00 0.26 8.78
N LYS A 156 3.76 -0.13 10.04
CA LYS A 156 3.13 -1.42 10.37
C LYS A 156 1.68 -1.55 9.89
N ARG A 157 1.02 -0.45 9.57
CA ARG A 157 -0.34 -0.39 9.02
C ARG A 157 -0.32 -0.10 7.52
N SER A 158 0.87 -0.11 6.89
CA SER A 158 1.00 0.17 5.46
C SER A 158 0.28 -0.86 4.61
N PRO A 159 -0.46 -0.44 3.56
CA PRO A 159 -1.15 -1.38 2.72
C PRO A 159 -0.20 -2.31 1.96
N LEU A 160 -0.58 -3.57 1.85
CA LEU A 160 0.25 -4.57 1.18
C LEU A 160 0.27 -4.33 -0.35
N PRO A 161 1.45 -4.36 -1.01
CA PRO A 161 1.58 -4.12 -2.44
C PRO A 161 0.67 -4.98 -3.33
N LEU A 162 0.40 -6.22 -2.94
CA LEU A 162 -0.43 -7.11 -3.75
C LEU A 162 -1.93 -6.78 -3.70
N LEU A 163 -2.41 -6.10 -2.66
CA LEU A 163 -3.79 -5.59 -2.65
C LEU A 163 -3.98 -4.56 -3.76
N PHE A 164 -3.00 -3.67 -3.92
CA PHE A 164 -2.98 -2.71 -5.02
C PHE A 164 -2.87 -3.37 -6.38
N LEU A 165 -2.18 -4.51 -6.47
CA LEU A 165 -2.11 -5.25 -7.73
C LEU A 165 -3.48 -5.77 -8.17
N VAL A 166 -4.31 -6.23 -7.23
CA VAL A 166 -5.70 -6.62 -7.51
C VAL A 166 -6.48 -5.42 -8.05
N HIS A 167 -6.38 -4.26 -7.39
CA HIS A 167 -7.05 -3.04 -7.84
C HIS A 167 -6.59 -2.61 -9.24
N GLU A 168 -5.29 -2.71 -9.54
CA GLU A 168 -4.77 -2.42 -10.87
C GLU A 168 -5.33 -3.35 -11.95
N TYR A 169 -5.47 -4.65 -11.68
CA TYR A 169 -6.12 -5.56 -12.61
C TYR A 169 -7.57 -5.14 -12.89
N MET A 170 -8.31 -4.67 -11.88
CA MET A 170 -9.67 -4.17 -12.05
C MET A 170 -9.71 -2.90 -12.90
N VAL A 171 -8.82 -1.96 -12.66
CA VAL A 171 -8.69 -0.71 -13.42
C VAL A 171 -8.36 -0.98 -14.88
N ARG A 172 -7.37 -1.85 -15.14
CA ARG A 172 -7.01 -2.24 -16.52
C ARG A 172 -8.14 -3.04 -17.20
N GLY A 173 -8.83 -3.90 -16.47
CA GLY A 173 -9.97 -4.67 -16.97
C GLY A 173 -11.15 -3.79 -17.37
N ARG A 174 -11.45 -2.74 -16.59
CA ARG A 174 -12.45 -1.73 -16.97
C ARG A 174 -12.03 -0.95 -18.21
N ASN A 175 -10.75 -0.62 -18.32
CA ASN A 175 -10.18 0.15 -19.41
C ASN A 175 -9.61 -0.74 -20.53
N PHE A 176 -10.21 -1.91 -20.77
CA PHE A 176 -9.69 -2.94 -21.67
C PHE A 176 -9.37 -2.45 -23.11
N PHE A 177 -10.10 -1.45 -23.60
CA PHE A 177 -9.86 -0.90 -24.95
C PHE A 177 -8.69 0.08 -25.00
N GLN A 178 -8.22 0.59 -23.87
CA GLN A 178 -6.99 1.36 -23.82
C GLN A 178 -5.81 0.40 -23.90
N ARG A 179 -4.78 0.75 -24.67
CA ARG A 179 -3.53 0.00 -24.63
C ARG A 179 -3.03 0.00 -23.19
N THR A 180 -2.71 -1.19 -22.71
CA THR A 180 -1.92 -1.41 -21.50
C THR A 180 -0.48 -1.00 -21.80
N SER A 181 -0.29 0.29 -22.07
CA SER A 181 1.02 0.84 -22.34
C SER A 181 1.81 0.89 -21.05
N ASP A 182 3.10 0.73 -21.24
CA ASP A 182 4.11 1.10 -20.29
C ASP A 182 3.91 2.55 -19.85
N VAL A 183 3.93 2.79 -18.55
CA VAL A 183 3.74 4.12 -17.97
C VAL A 183 5.09 4.69 -17.56
N GLU A 184 5.45 5.81 -18.17
CA GLU A 184 6.61 6.60 -17.73
C GLU A 184 6.32 7.19 -16.35
N ILE A 185 7.16 6.86 -15.38
CA ILE A 185 7.03 7.40 -14.02
C ILE A 185 8.24 8.27 -13.70
N THR A 186 8.00 9.42 -13.07
CA THR A 186 9.07 10.35 -12.69
C THR A 186 9.74 9.95 -11.38
N CYS A 187 9.08 9.09 -10.58
CA CYS A 187 9.48 8.70 -9.22
C CYS A 187 9.59 9.88 -8.22
N GLU A 188 9.22 11.08 -8.64
CA GLU A 188 9.16 12.27 -7.80
C GLU A 188 7.97 12.18 -6.84
N TRP A 189 8.09 12.79 -5.67
CA TRP A 189 6.97 12.96 -4.75
C TRP A 189 5.93 13.91 -5.33
N GLN A 190 4.66 13.75 -4.92
CA GLN A 190 3.61 14.71 -5.23
C GLN A 190 3.99 16.12 -4.76
N ASP A 191 3.56 17.14 -5.53
CA ASP A 191 3.96 18.54 -5.30
C ASP A 191 3.65 19.03 -3.89
N TRP A 192 2.54 18.57 -3.29
CA TRP A 192 2.18 18.96 -1.93
C TRP A 192 3.14 18.39 -0.87
N ILE A 193 3.70 17.19 -1.12
CA ILE A 193 4.65 16.52 -0.21
C ILE A 193 5.95 17.32 -0.18
N THR A 194 6.43 17.76 -1.34
CA THR A 194 7.68 18.54 -1.46
C THR A 194 7.48 19.99 -1.04
N THR A 195 6.37 20.62 -1.44
CA THR A 195 6.10 22.04 -1.15
C THR A 195 5.83 22.29 0.33
N GLU A 196 5.17 21.36 1.03
CA GLU A 196 4.93 21.45 2.47
C GLU A 196 6.05 20.82 3.31
N ASP A 197 7.14 20.35 2.69
CA ASP A 197 8.28 19.73 3.37
C ASP A 197 7.89 18.52 4.24
N VAL A 198 6.97 17.69 3.75
CA VAL A 198 6.35 16.57 4.49
C VAL A 198 7.27 15.35 4.59
N VAL A 199 8.27 15.25 3.72
CA VAL A 199 9.19 14.11 3.64
C VAL A 199 10.63 14.58 3.73
N ASP A 200 11.42 13.90 4.56
CA ASP A 200 12.87 13.94 4.50
C ASP A 200 13.33 12.84 3.54
N ASP A 201 13.70 13.23 2.31
CA ASP A 201 14.16 12.29 1.27
C ASP A 201 15.69 12.22 1.30
N GLY A 202 16.21 11.02 1.52
CA GLY A 202 17.63 10.71 1.57
C GLY A 202 18.19 10.33 0.19
N ASN A 203 19.47 10.64 -0.03
CA ASN A 203 20.15 10.33 -1.31
C ASN A 203 20.32 8.83 -1.58
N ASP A 204 20.09 7.96 -0.59
CA ASP A 204 20.20 6.50 -0.67
C ASP A 204 18.85 5.81 -1.01
N GLY A 205 17.82 6.60 -1.35
CA GLY A 205 16.47 6.10 -1.57
C GLY A 205 15.72 5.79 -0.27
N SER A 206 16.29 6.13 0.89
CA SER A 206 15.56 6.13 2.15
C SER A 206 14.75 7.42 2.28
N PHE A 207 13.59 7.33 2.90
CA PHE A 207 12.80 8.50 3.27
C PHE A 207 12.11 8.30 4.62
N ALA A 208 11.69 9.42 5.22
CA ALA A 208 10.87 9.45 6.42
C ALA A 208 9.84 10.59 6.33
N PHE A 209 8.59 10.30 6.72
CA PHE A 209 7.55 11.33 6.77
C PHE A 209 7.52 12.06 8.11
N LYS A 210 7.34 13.38 8.05
CA LYS A 210 7.13 14.23 9.23
C LYS A 210 5.68 14.11 9.70
N ARG A 211 5.46 13.28 10.73
CA ARG A 211 4.13 12.99 11.29
C ARG A 211 3.62 14.08 12.21
N SER A 212 4.47 14.55 13.12
CA SER A 212 4.10 15.53 14.14
C SER A 212 4.10 16.95 13.58
N ALA A 213 3.25 17.81 14.14
CA ALA A 213 3.34 19.24 13.87
C ALA A 213 4.70 19.76 14.36
N ALA A 214 5.33 20.64 13.59
CA ALA A 214 6.50 21.35 14.06
C ALA A 214 6.15 22.07 15.38
N PRO A 215 7.04 22.05 16.40
CA PRO A 215 6.82 22.84 17.60
C PRO A 215 6.61 24.30 17.18
N SER A 216 5.49 24.88 17.59
CA SER A 216 5.07 26.23 17.20
C SER A 216 6.09 27.25 17.71
N SER A 217 7.12 27.50 16.90
CA SER A 217 8.04 28.59 17.11
C SER A 217 7.40 29.79 16.43
N PHE A 218 6.81 30.67 17.24
CA PHE A 218 6.49 32.03 16.80
C PHE A 218 7.82 32.70 16.39
N SER A 219 8.15 32.64 15.11
CA SER A 219 9.24 33.40 14.52
C SER A 219 8.69 34.19 13.34
N THR A 220 8.50 35.48 13.61
CA THR A 220 8.32 36.54 12.62
C THR A 220 9.52 36.60 11.69
N GLY A 221 9.30 36.41 10.38
CA GLY A 221 10.25 36.83 9.36
C GLY A 221 10.33 35.88 8.15
N ARG A 222 9.58 36.20 7.10
CA ARG A 222 9.97 35.87 5.72
C ARG A 222 11.16 36.76 5.35
N PRO A 223 12.09 36.29 4.51
CA PRO A 223 11.85 36.44 3.07
C PRO A 223 12.28 35.24 2.23
N MET A 224 11.47 34.97 1.20
CA MET A 224 11.92 34.38 -0.08
C MET A 224 12.91 35.35 -0.75
N PRO A 225 13.94 34.84 -1.43
CA PRO A 225 13.79 34.63 -2.86
C PRO A 225 14.37 33.30 -3.37
N TRP A 226 13.66 32.72 -4.34
CA TRP A 226 14.15 31.71 -5.27
C TRP A 226 15.44 32.15 -5.97
N GLN A 227 16.41 31.23 -6.10
CA GLN A 227 17.30 31.11 -7.25
C GLN A 227 18.04 29.76 -7.22
N LEU A 228 17.81 28.92 -8.23
CA LEU A 228 18.65 27.74 -8.53
C LEU A 228 20.05 28.17 -8.96
N PRO A 229 21.05 27.30 -8.73
CA PRO A 229 21.77 26.75 -9.87
C PRO A 229 21.68 25.22 -9.92
N SER A 230 21.34 24.72 -11.11
CA SER A 230 21.61 23.33 -11.51
C SER A 230 23.07 22.99 -11.24
N THR A 231 23.29 21.93 -10.49
CA THR A 231 24.59 21.25 -10.40
C THR A 231 24.34 19.78 -10.73
N ASP A 232 24.90 19.36 -11.86
CA ASP A 232 25.14 18.02 -12.35
C ASP A 232 24.00 16.98 -12.23
N ALA A 233 23.29 16.84 -13.35
CA ALA A 233 22.48 15.66 -13.63
C ALA A 233 23.35 14.39 -13.55
N PRO A 234 22.95 13.37 -12.77
CA PRO A 234 23.44 12.01 -13.01
C PRO A 234 23.07 11.58 -14.43
N PRO A 235 23.85 10.67 -15.04
CA PRO A 235 23.69 10.33 -16.45
C PRO A 235 22.29 9.79 -16.70
N THR A 236 21.77 10.16 -17.86
CA THR A 236 20.52 9.73 -18.50
C THR A 236 20.23 8.24 -18.23
N GLY A 237 19.53 7.97 -17.14
CA GLY A 237 18.94 6.67 -16.84
C GLY A 237 17.53 6.70 -17.39
N THR A 238 17.18 5.73 -18.22
CA THR A 238 15.82 5.51 -18.74
C THR A 238 14.79 5.76 -17.65
N GLN A 239 13.80 6.63 -17.92
CA GLN A 239 12.69 6.83 -16.98
C GLN A 239 12.14 5.46 -16.60
N PRO A 240 12.05 5.14 -15.30
CA PRO A 240 11.52 3.87 -14.87
C PRO A 240 10.12 3.70 -15.46
N LEU A 241 9.90 2.49 -15.96
CA LEU A 241 8.78 2.18 -16.82
C LEU A 241 7.90 1.16 -16.10
N LEU A 242 6.68 1.55 -15.74
CA LEU A 242 5.73 0.65 -15.13
C LEU A 242 5.10 -0.23 -16.20
N THR A 243 5.60 -1.46 -16.28
CA THR A 243 5.05 -2.49 -17.17
C THR A 243 3.74 -3.06 -16.61
N PRO A 244 2.88 -3.62 -17.47
CA PRO A 244 1.72 -4.38 -17.01
C PRO A 244 2.08 -5.47 -16.00
N PRO A 245 1.18 -5.81 -15.05
CA PRO A 245 1.37 -6.93 -14.13
C PRO A 245 1.76 -8.23 -14.86
N ASN A 246 2.87 -8.83 -14.45
CA ASN A 246 3.34 -10.12 -14.94
C ASN A 246 3.82 -11.01 -13.77
N GLY A 247 4.16 -12.26 -14.06
CA GLY A 247 4.57 -13.22 -13.03
C GLY A 247 5.81 -12.80 -12.25
N ASP A 248 6.79 -12.18 -12.91
CA ASP A 248 8.03 -11.72 -12.28
C ASP A 248 7.75 -10.58 -11.29
N LEU A 249 6.89 -9.64 -11.68
CA LEU A 249 6.47 -8.54 -10.82
C LEU A 249 5.67 -9.04 -9.62
N VAL A 250 4.78 -10.02 -9.80
CA VAL A 250 4.07 -10.67 -8.67
C VAL A 250 5.08 -11.31 -7.71
N ALA A 251 6.07 -12.05 -8.23
CA ALA A 251 7.09 -12.69 -7.40
C ALA A 251 7.95 -11.66 -6.64
N GLN A 252 8.33 -10.57 -7.31
CA GLN A 252 9.08 -9.48 -6.69
C GLN A 252 8.28 -8.78 -5.59
N LEU A 253 7.01 -8.45 -5.85
CA LEU A 253 6.13 -7.83 -4.86
C LEU A 253 5.87 -8.77 -3.67
N MET A 254 5.65 -10.06 -3.91
CA MET A 254 5.55 -11.06 -2.84
C MET A 254 6.81 -11.09 -1.97
N ALA A 255 8.00 -11.07 -2.59
CA ALA A 255 9.26 -11.09 -1.86
C ALA A 255 9.42 -9.84 -0.98
N VAL A 256 9.19 -8.64 -1.55
CA VAL A 256 9.30 -7.39 -0.78
C VAL A 256 8.24 -7.32 0.30
N GLN A 257 6.99 -7.65 -0.01
CA GLN A 257 5.87 -7.63 0.92
C GLN A 257 6.18 -8.45 2.19
N ARG A 258 6.76 -9.64 2.04
CA ARG A 258 7.13 -10.51 3.18
C ARG A 258 8.19 -9.90 4.09
N THR A 259 8.96 -8.93 3.61
CA THR A 259 9.94 -8.19 4.42
C THR A 259 9.35 -6.96 5.10
N MET A 260 8.15 -6.51 4.69
CA MET A 260 7.55 -5.27 5.20
C MET A 260 7.14 -5.41 6.68
N PRO A 261 7.29 -4.34 7.48
CA PRO A 261 6.79 -4.32 8.86
C PRO A 261 5.31 -4.65 8.96
N SER A 262 4.48 -4.17 8.02
CA SER A 262 3.05 -4.45 8.02
C SER A 262 2.71 -5.92 7.84
N TRP A 263 3.45 -6.65 7.00
CA TRP A 263 3.30 -8.10 6.86
C TRP A 263 3.68 -8.82 8.15
N LYS A 264 4.83 -8.47 8.75
CA LYS A 264 5.31 -9.10 9.98
C LYS A 264 4.35 -8.87 11.15
N GLU A 265 3.85 -7.66 11.33
CA GLU A 265 2.84 -7.36 12.35
C GLU A 265 1.54 -8.12 12.08
N TRP A 266 1.11 -8.22 10.82
CA TRP A 266 -0.08 -8.99 10.47
C TRP A 266 0.06 -10.47 10.78
N GLN A 267 1.23 -11.05 10.53
CA GLN A 267 1.51 -12.43 10.94
C GLN A 267 1.48 -12.58 12.46
N LYS A 268 2.08 -11.65 13.23
CA LYS A 268 2.03 -11.69 14.70
C LYS A 268 0.61 -11.64 15.26
N GLU A 269 -0.23 -10.77 14.70
CA GLU A 269 -1.64 -10.61 15.11
C GLU A 269 -2.48 -11.86 14.80
N THR A 270 -2.09 -12.63 13.79
CA THR A 270 -2.85 -13.78 13.28
C THR A 270 -2.31 -15.12 13.75
N MET A 271 -1.20 -15.13 14.50
CA MET A 271 -0.70 -16.34 15.15
C MET A 271 -1.66 -16.78 16.25
N GLY A 272 -2.12 -18.02 16.17
CA GLY A 272 -2.74 -18.69 17.30
C GLY A 272 -1.73 -18.85 18.42
N TRP A 273 -1.95 -18.15 19.53
CA TRP A 273 -1.11 -18.22 20.74
C TRP A 273 -1.44 -19.43 21.62
N GLU A 274 -2.14 -20.43 21.07
CA GLU A 274 -2.45 -21.67 21.77
C GLU A 274 -1.19 -22.54 21.89
N GLY A 275 -0.81 -22.85 23.13
CA GLY A 275 0.37 -23.66 23.45
C GLY A 275 1.09 -23.19 24.71
N THR A 276 2.21 -23.83 24.99
CA THR A 276 3.16 -23.43 26.05
C THR A 276 3.93 -22.16 25.66
N ALA A 277 4.54 -21.49 26.64
CA ALA A 277 5.34 -20.29 26.40
C ALA A 277 6.51 -20.57 25.45
N GLU A 278 7.14 -21.73 25.58
CA GLU A 278 8.27 -22.18 24.76
C GLU A 278 7.85 -22.43 23.31
N GLU A 279 6.68 -23.04 23.09
CA GLU A 279 6.11 -23.24 21.75
C GLU A 279 5.76 -21.91 21.08
N ASN A 280 5.23 -20.96 21.84
CA ASN A 280 4.90 -19.62 21.35
C ASN A 280 6.18 -18.81 21.02
N ILE A 281 7.23 -18.89 21.84
CA ILE A 281 8.54 -18.27 21.57
C ILE A 281 9.14 -18.86 20.30
N LYS A 282 9.12 -20.18 20.14
CA LYS A 282 9.64 -20.85 18.95
C LYS A 282 8.88 -20.43 17.69
N ARG A 283 7.54 -20.42 17.72
CA ARG A 283 6.70 -19.94 16.61
C ARG A 283 6.99 -18.48 16.25
N TYR A 284 7.22 -17.62 17.24
CA TYR A 284 7.55 -16.22 17.01
C TYR A 284 8.89 -16.08 16.29
N VAL A 285 9.94 -16.73 16.79
CA VAL A 285 11.29 -16.66 16.20
C VAL A 285 11.31 -17.20 14.77
N GLU A 286 10.64 -18.33 14.52
CA GLU A 286 10.58 -18.96 13.20
C GLU A 286 9.86 -18.10 12.14
N ASN A 287 8.80 -17.39 12.53
CA ASN A 287 7.96 -16.67 11.57
C ASN A 287 8.31 -15.18 11.43
N VAL A 288 8.79 -14.53 12.48
CA VAL A 288 9.09 -13.08 12.48
C VAL A 288 10.56 -12.82 12.12
N GLY A 289 11.45 -13.78 12.42
CA GLY A 289 12.89 -13.66 12.24
C GLY A 289 13.47 -12.65 13.22
N VAL A 290 13.82 -13.10 14.41
CA VAL A 290 14.63 -12.31 15.35
C VAL A 290 16.09 -12.61 15.05
N GLU A 291 16.85 -11.62 14.56
CA GLU A 291 18.31 -11.70 14.62
C GLU A 291 18.72 -11.67 16.09
N ASN A 292 19.33 -12.76 16.56
CA ASN A 292 19.83 -12.85 17.93
C ASN A 292 20.84 -11.73 18.18
N ALA A 293 20.40 -10.65 18.82
CA ALA A 293 21.30 -9.71 19.48
C ALA A 293 22.05 -10.52 20.56
N GLY A 294 23.37 -10.59 20.41
CA GLY A 294 24.24 -11.43 21.22
C GLY A 294 24.04 -11.19 22.71
N VAL A 295 23.61 -12.23 23.42
CA VAL A 295 23.76 -12.31 24.87
C VAL A 295 25.21 -12.73 25.10
N GLU A 296 26.08 -11.74 25.34
CA GLU A 296 27.39 -12.00 25.94
C GLU A 296 27.17 -12.61 27.32
N ASN A 297 27.50 -13.89 27.43
CA ASN A 297 27.62 -14.61 28.69
C ASN A 297 28.83 -14.01 29.44
N SER A 298 28.60 -13.03 30.31
CA SER A 298 29.60 -12.65 31.31
C SER A 298 29.67 -13.77 32.35
N GLY A 299 30.67 -14.64 32.18
CA GLY A 299 31.02 -15.69 33.12
C GLY A 299 31.23 -15.12 34.52
N ILE A 300 30.55 -15.73 35.48
CA ILE A 300 30.87 -15.62 36.90
C ILE A 300 32.01 -16.62 37.14
N ASP A 301 33.24 -16.12 37.25
CA ASP A 301 34.34 -16.88 37.83
C ASP A 301 34.39 -16.62 39.34
N ASN A 302 34.50 -17.73 40.08
CA ASN A 302 34.70 -17.82 41.53
C ASN A 302 36.06 -17.26 41.96
#